data_AF-E0NUR4-F1
#
_entry.id   AF-E0NUR4-F1
#
_cell.length_a   1.000
_cell.length_b   1.000
_cell.length_c   1.000
_cell.angle_alpha   90.00
_cell.angle_beta   90.00
_cell.angle_gamma   90.00
#
_symmetry.space_group_name_H-M   'P 1'
#
loop_
_entity.id
_entity.type
_entity.pdbx_description
1 polymer ?
#
loop_
_entity_poly.entity_id
_entity_poly.type
_entity_poly.pdbx_seq_one_letter_code
_entity_poly.pdbx_strand_id
1 'polypeptide(L)'
;MLDESAHRSQRPREFWAKCPDMETCLVHYLDSFLLGHTKTILHNGRNLLYYIVTFKQQTTMKNPNLLTFLMAFAATWIMIPVHAKDYDIKVGGKMITSSNYTAITAANGFTAIKSGTVTYDPATRTLTLSNAVIETTQKNGRGIHVPEGTESLYTIRFTGDNSISTTDGAAISGDECPLHIVGDGRLTMTVPERNAGIFAFDDLMLSGGITIESNGRIRSYAGKLVLDGIEAHVVDAGNAAAFKASKGIELKGGSTVTFPADAVIGLERGEYTFLDGETACTEVTISRTSTGIEPAAVYHPAHGQTVYTLQGMRLVVPFDRLTRGLYIVDGRKVMKP
;
A
#
# COMPACT_ATOMS: atom_id res chain seq x y z
N MET A 1 -36.19 48.10 37.29
CA MET A 1 -37.53 47.86 36.72
C MET A 1 -37.55 48.65 35.42
N LEU A 2 -37.41 48.05 34.23
CA LEU A 2 -38.29 47.05 33.58
C LEU A 2 -39.72 47.62 33.43
N ASP A 3 -40.40 47.67 32.28
CA ASP A 3 -40.12 47.26 30.87
C ASP A 3 -40.81 48.29 29.90
N GLU A 4 -40.95 48.19 28.57
CA GLU A 4 -40.82 47.11 27.55
C GLU A 4 -40.61 47.73 26.13
N SER A 5 -40.55 46.90 25.08
CA SER A 5 -40.94 47.19 23.68
C SER A 5 -39.99 48.04 22.80
N ALA A 6 -38.80 47.51 22.52
CA ALA A 6 -38.02 47.92 21.35
C ALA A 6 -38.55 47.25 20.06
N HIS A 7 -38.66 48.01 18.97
CA HIS A 7 -39.23 47.53 17.70
C HIS A 7 -38.52 46.29 17.11
N ARG A 8 -39.32 45.29 16.72
CA ARG A 8 -38.89 44.18 15.86
C ARG A 8 -38.45 44.70 14.48
N SER A 9 -37.19 44.43 14.13
CA SER A 9 -36.75 44.27 12.74
C SER A 9 -36.41 42.80 12.51
N GLN A 10 -37.03 42.17 11.50
CA GLN A 10 -36.93 40.74 11.27
C GLN A 10 -35.60 40.39 10.58
N ARG A 11 -34.79 39.52 11.19
CA ARG A 11 -33.68 38.84 10.48
C ARG A 11 -34.24 37.65 9.67
N PRO A 12 -33.95 37.51 8.37
CA PRO A 12 -34.19 36.26 7.67
C PRO A 12 -33.24 35.17 8.20
N ARG A 13 -33.79 34.09 8.77
CA ARG A 13 -33.05 32.94 9.29
C ARG A 13 -32.65 31.91 8.21
N GLU A 14 -32.61 32.31 6.94
CA GLU A 14 -32.54 31.36 5.81
C GLU A 14 -31.16 31.24 5.14
N PHE A 15 -30.18 32.07 5.51
CA PHE A 15 -28.86 32.07 4.85
C PHE A 15 -27.94 30.89 5.23
N TRP A 16 -28.23 30.18 6.33
CA TRP A 16 -27.35 29.15 6.91
C TRP A 16 -27.76 27.69 6.61
N ALA A 17 -28.72 27.48 5.71
CA ALA A 17 -29.32 26.16 5.46
C ALA A 17 -28.93 25.50 4.11
N LYS A 18 -28.00 26.08 3.33
CA LYS A 18 -27.66 25.61 1.96
C LYS A 18 -26.18 25.80 1.55
N CYS A 19 -25.22 25.35 2.35
CA CYS A 19 -23.80 25.25 1.94
C CYS A 19 -23.20 23.91 2.40
N PRO A 20 -22.67 23.05 1.49
CA PRO A 20 -22.02 21.79 1.88
C PRO A 20 -20.55 21.95 2.32
N ASP A 21 -19.85 22.98 1.83
CA ASP A 21 -18.39 23.13 1.96
C ASP A 21 -17.91 24.59 1.91
N MET A 22 -16.67 24.81 2.34
CA MET A 22 -16.09 26.14 2.52
C MET A 22 -15.65 26.78 1.19
N GLU A 23 -15.35 25.97 0.16
CA GLU A 23 -14.94 26.45 -1.17
C GLU A 23 -16.10 27.19 -1.88
N THR A 24 -17.33 26.68 -1.79
CA THR A 24 -18.50 27.29 -2.44
C THR A 24 -18.84 28.67 -1.86
N CYS A 25 -18.60 28.89 -0.56
CA CYS A 25 -18.73 30.22 0.05
C CYS A 25 -17.71 31.23 -0.47
N LEU A 26 -16.50 30.79 -0.81
CA LEU A 26 -15.41 31.64 -1.30
C LEU A 26 -15.67 32.15 -2.72
N VAL A 27 -16.31 31.32 -3.56
CA VAL A 27 -16.77 31.70 -4.91
C VAL A 27 -17.82 32.82 -4.84
N HIS A 28 -18.85 32.68 -4.01
CA HIS A 28 -19.90 33.70 -3.86
C HIS A 28 -19.40 35.03 -3.25
N TYR A 29 -18.36 35.00 -2.41
CA TYR A 29 -17.76 36.21 -1.84
C TYR A 29 -16.94 37.01 -2.88
N LEU A 30 -16.42 36.34 -3.91
CA LEU A 30 -15.66 37.00 -5.00
C LEU A 30 -16.59 37.57 -6.09
N ASP A 31 -17.65 36.86 -6.46
CA ASP A 31 -18.64 37.30 -7.46
C ASP A 31 -19.33 38.62 -7.08
N SER A 32 -19.44 38.92 -5.77
CA SER A 32 -20.06 40.14 -5.27
C SER A 32 -19.14 41.36 -5.26
N PHE A 33 -17.85 41.21 -5.61
CA PHE A 33 -16.88 42.31 -5.71
C PHE A 33 -16.19 42.44 -7.09
N LEU A 34 -16.24 41.40 -7.93
CA LEU A 34 -15.57 41.35 -9.23
C LEU A 34 -16.48 40.78 -10.33
N LEU A 35 -16.81 41.60 -11.34
CA LEU A 35 -17.48 41.18 -12.57
C LEU A 35 -16.52 40.38 -13.49
N GLY A 36 -16.24 39.14 -13.11
CA GLY A 36 -15.42 38.19 -13.88
C GLY A 36 -16.27 37.07 -14.50
N HIS A 37 -16.03 36.74 -15.78
CA HIS A 37 -16.58 35.52 -16.37
C HIS A 37 -15.62 34.36 -16.17
N THR A 38 -16.10 33.26 -15.59
CA THR A 38 -15.35 31.99 -15.53
C THR A 38 -15.35 31.29 -16.88
N LYS A 39 -14.22 30.69 -17.27
CA LYS A 39 -14.13 29.84 -18.46
C LYS A 39 -13.18 28.67 -18.25
N THR A 40 -13.74 27.48 -18.18
CA THR A 40 -12.98 26.22 -18.15
C THR A 40 -12.34 25.97 -19.52
N ILE A 41 -11.04 25.70 -19.55
CA ILE A 41 -10.31 25.31 -20.78
C ILE A 41 -9.70 23.93 -20.56
N LEU A 42 -10.08 22.97 -21.40
CA LEU A 42 -9.53 21.61 -21.41
C LEU A 42 -8.18 21.58 -22.12
N HIS A 43 -7.16 21.02 -21.47
CA HIS A 43 -5.91 20.66 -22.12
C HIS A 43 -5.37 19.33 -21.57
N ASN A 44 -5.17 18.35 -22.46
CA ASN A 44 -4.52 17.05 -22.21
C ASN A 44 -4.95 16.29 -20.93
N GLY A 45 -6.26 16.12 -20.73
CA GLY A 45 -6.81 15.11 -19.82
C GLY A 45 -6.50 15.30 -18.33
N ARG A 46 -6.02 16.48 -17.91
CA ARG A 46 -5.80 16.84 -16.51
C ARG A 46 -6.72 17.99 -16.11
N ASN A 47 -7.46 17.81 -15.02
CA ASN A 47 -8.26 18.88 -14.43
C ASN A 47 -7.35 19.93 -13.78
N LEU A 48 -6.98 20.95 -14.55
CA LEU A 48 -6.33 22.16 -14.05
C LEU A 48 -7.34 23.30 -14.10
N LEU A 49 -7.79 23.75 -12.93
CA LEU A 49 -8.61 24.96 -12.82
C LEU A 49 -7.71 26.19 -13.02
N TYR A 50 -7.87 26.88 -14.14
CA TYR A 50 -7.22 28.17 -14.39
C TYR A 50 -8.19 29.32 -14.09
N TYR A 51 -7.93 30.06 -13.01
CA TYR A 51 -8.62 31.32 -12.73
C TYR A 51 -8.03 32.44 -13.61
N ILE A 52 -8.63 32.66 -14.78
CA ILE A 52 -8.28 33.79 -15.65
C ILE A 52 -9.06 35.03 -15.22
N VAL A 53 -8.45 35.88 -14.39
CA VAL A 53 -9.03 37.18 -14.01
C VAL A 53 -8.75 38.22 -15.11
N THR A 54 -9.65 38.35 -16.09
CA THR A 54 -9.58 39.43 -17.09
C THR A 54 -10.10 40.74 -16.50
N PHE A 55 -9.19 41.64 -16.11
CA PHE A 55 -9.55 43.02 -15.78
C PHE A 55 -10.01 43.77 -17.03
N LYS A 56 -11.31 44.06 -17.13
CA LYS A 56 -11.82 44.99 -18.13
C LYS A 56 -11.48 46.42 -17.67
N GLN A 57 -10.45 47.03 -18.26
CA GLN A 57 -10.10 48.42 -17.93
C GLN A 57 -11.27 49.37 -18.26
N GLN A 58 -12.00 49.82 -17.24
CA GLN A 58 -12.77 51.05 -17.32
C GLN A 58 -11.83 52.24 -17.07
N THR A 59 -11.45 52.84 -18.19
CA THR A 59 -10.94 54.21 -18.39
C THR A 59 -10.60 55.08 -17.17
N THR A 60 -9.36 55.60 -17.18
CA THR A 60 -8.90 56.84 -16.51
C THR A 60 -8.76 56.85 -14.97
N MET A 61 -7.82 56.07 -14.44
CA MET A 61 -7.21 56.38 -13.14
C MET A 61 -6.12 57.45 -13.30
N LYS A 62 -6.34 58.66 -12.75
CA LYS A 62 -5.43 59.82 -12.87
C LYS A 62 -4.30 59.90 -11.83
N ASN A 63 -4.15 58.90 -10.96
CA ASN A 63 -3.17 58.94 -9.86
C ASN A 63 -2.08 57.87 -10.07
N PRO A 64 -0.83 58.24 -10.40
CA PRO A 64 0.24 57.29 -10.73
C PRO A 64 0.61 56.35 -9.58
N ASN A 65 0.33 56.75 -8.34
CA ASN A 65 0.59 55.93 -7.15
C ASN A 65 -0.39 54.75 -6.99
N LEU A 66 -1.60 54.83 -7.56
CA LEU A 66 -2.60 53.76 -7.46
C LEU A 66 -2.32 52.62 -8.44
N LEU A 67 -1.80 52.95 -9.63
CA LEU A 67 -1.42 51.96 -10.64
C LEU A 67 -0.20 51.13 -10.20
N THR A 68 0.79 51.76 -9.56
CA THR A 68 1.93 51.06 -8.95
C THR A 68 1.51 50.20 -7.75
N PHE A 69 0.58 50.66 -6.90
CA PHE A 69 0.02 49.84 -5.83
C PHE A 69 -0.71 48.58 -6.34
N LEU A 70 -1.50 48.71 -7.42
CA LEU A 70 -2.19 47.56 -8.03
C LEU A 70 -1.23 46.56 -8.67
N MET A 71 -0.16 47.01 -9.31
CA MET A 71 0.86 46.11 -9.86
C MET A 71 1.69 45.42 -8.76
N ALA A 72 1.95 46.08 -7.63
CA ALA A 72 2.59 45.46 -6.47
C ALA A 72 1.72 44.41 -5.78
N PHE A 73 0.39 44.61 -5.74
CA PHE A 73 -0.57 43.60 -5.26
C PHE A 73 -0.66 42.39 -6.20
N ALA A 74 -0.68 42.61 -7.52
CA ALA A 74 -0.72 41.51 -8.49
C ALA A 74 0.54 40.63 -8.47
N ALA A 75 1.70 41.18 -8.09
CA ALA A 75 2.96 40.43 -7.99
C ALA A 75 3.13 39.64 -6.67
N THR A 76 2.32 39.93 -5.64
CA THR A 76 2.41 39.29 -4.31
C THR A 76 1.37 38.18 -4.09
N TRP A 77 0.38 38.06 -4.99
CA TRP A 77 -0.61 37.00 -5.00
C TRP A 77 -0.42 36.09 -6.23
N ILE A 78 0.40 35.05 -6.10
CA ILE A 78 0.32 33.69 -6.71
C ILE A 78 1.57 32.91 -6.23
N MET A 79 1.56 32.53 -4.95
CA MET A 79 2.20 31.31 -4.47
C MET A 79 1.25 30.66 -3.47
N ILE A 80 0.10 30.20 -3.96
CA ILE A 80 -0.65 29.18 -3.24
C ILE A 80 0.21 27.92 -3.36
N PRO A 81 0.73 27.35 -2.25
CA PRO A 81 1.42 26.08 -2.33
C PRO A 81 0.40 25.04 -2.80
N VAL A 82 0.63 24.49 -4.00
CA VAL A 82 -0.11 23.31 -4.46
C VAL A 82 0.32 22.17 -3.56
N HIS A 83 -0.42 21.96 -2.47
CA HIS A 83 -0.19 20.83 -1.58
C HIS A 83 -0.32 19.56 -2.42
N ALA A 84 0.70 18.71 -2.36
CA ALA A 84 0.63 17.40 -2.97
C ALA A 84 -0.52 16.64 -2.31
N LYS A 85 -1.33 15.95 -3.12
CA LYS A 85 -2.36 15.08 -2.59
C LYS A 85 -1.67 13.87 -1.94
N ASP A 86 -1.96 13.63 -0.68
CA ASP A 86 -1.55 12.39 0.00
C ASP A 86 -2.31 11.19 -0.59
N TYR A 87 -1.64 10.05 -0.62
CA TYR A 87 -2.22 8.77 -1.04
C TYR A 87 -2.38 7.79 0.14
N ASP A 88 -2.38 8.32 1.36
CA ASP A 88 -2.73 7.60 2.60
C ASP A 88 -1.99 6.27 2.78
N ILE A 89 -0.73 6.23 2.36
CA ILE A 89 0.17 5.10 2.58
C ILE A 89 1.59 5.62 2.79
N LYS A 90 2.26 5.07 3.80
CA LYS A 90 3.60 5.46 4.24
C LYS A 90 4.55 4.28 4.10
N VAL A 91 5.79 4.56 3.68
CA VAL A 91 6.91 3.62 3.70
C VAL A 91 8.00 4.20 4.59
N GLY A 92 8.34 3.49 5.68
CA GLY A 92 9.31 3.96 6.67
C GLY A 92 8.95 5.29 7.34
N GLY A 93 7.65 5.52 7.56
CA GLY A 93 7.09 6.77 8.10
C GLY A 93 6.89 7.89 7.07
N LYS A 94 7.44 7.80 5.85
CA LYS A 94 7.26 8.83 4.82
C LYS A 94 6.02 8.56 3.97
N MET A 95 5.15 9.58 3.86
CA MET A 95 3.92 9.54 3.04
C MET A 95 4.22 9.50 1.54
N ILE A 96 3.51 8.62 0.82
CA ILE A 96 3.46 8.64 -0.64
C ILE A 96 2.39 9.65 -1.08
N THR A 97 2.74 10.52 -2.02
CA THR A 97 1.92 11.65 -2.46
C THR A 97 1.96 11.82 -3.98
N SER A 98 1.06 12.63 -4.53
CA SER A 98 1.01 12.96 -5.96
C SER A 98 2.28 13.63 -6.50
N SER A 99 3.19 14.10 -5.64
CA SER A 99 4.49 14.67 -6.05
C SER A 99 5.66 13.69 -5.95
N ASN A 100 5.52 12.54 -5.28
CA ASN A 100 6.64 11.62 -5.02
C ASN A 100 6.42 10.15 -5.45
N TYR A 101 5.18 9.74 -5.77
CA TYR A 101 4.86 8.33 -6.05
C TYR A 101 5.61 7.69 -7.23
N THR A 102 6.05 8.49 -8.20
CA THR A 102 6.85 8.02 -9.35
C THR A 102 8.33 7.81 -9.01
N ALA A 103 8.77 8.11 -7.78
CA ALA A 103 10.17 8.15 -7.42
C ALA A 103 10.41 7.74 -5.94
N ILE A 104 9.78 6.64 -5.50
CA ILE A 104 9.85 6.12 -4.13
C ILE A 104 11.23 5.47 -3.89
N THR A 105 12.22 6.28 -3.50
CA THR A 105 13.61 5.85 -3.29
C THR A 105 14.22 6.47 -2.05
N ALA A 106 15.30 5.87 -1.52
CA ALA A 106 16.07 6.41 -0.42
C ALA A 106 16.60 7.83 -0.70
N ALA A 107 17.07 8.09 -1.93
CA ALA A 107 17.55 9.40 -2.37
C ALA A 107 16.44 10.48 -2.32
N ASN A 108 15.20 10.09 -2.59
CA ASN A 108 14.03 10.97 -2.45
C ASN A 108 13.43 10.94 -1.02
N GLY A 109 14.23 10.56 -0.03
CA GLY A 109 13.91 10.63 1.40
C GLY A 109 13.08 9.47 1.95
N PHE A 110 12.84 8.39 1.20
CA PHE A 110 12.30 7.14 1.76
C PHE A 110 13.44 6.33 2.39
N THR A 111 14.08 6.89 3.42
CA THR A 111 15.38 6.43 3.99
C THR A 111 15.34 5.05 4.66
N ALA A 112 14.15 4.49 4.88
CA ALA A 112 13.99 3.11 5.34
C ALA A 112 14.27 2.08 4.24
N ILE A 113 14.08 2.42 2.96
CA ILE A 113 14.39 1.53 1.83
C ILE A 113 15.91 1.41 1.72
N LYS A 114 16.45 0.19 1.84
CA LYS A 114 17.90 -0.09 1.75
C LYS A 114 18.30 -0.64 0.39
N SER A 115 17.43 -1.42 -0.24
CA SER A 115 17.64 -2.01 -1.57
C SER A 115 16.31 -2.38 -2.23
N GLY A 116 16.38 -2.84 -3.49
CA GLY A 116 15.24 -3.24 -4.31
C GLY A 116 14.45 -2.07 -4.88
N THR A 117 13.29 -2.37 -5.44
CA THR A 117 12.39 -1.37 -6.04
C THR A 117 11.06 -1.31 -5.32
N VAL A 118 10.58 -0.10 -5.06
CA VAL A 118 9.23 0.18 -4.55
C VAL A 118 8.53 1.10 -5.53
N THR A 119 7.31 0.74 -5.96
CA THR A 119 6.48 1.53 -6.87
C THR A 119 5.05 1.59 -6.37
N TYR A 120 4.31 2.65 -6.72
CA TYR A 120 2.91 2.82 -6.32
C TYR A 120 2.04 3.20 -7.51
N ASP A 121 0.96 2.45 -7.72
CA ASP A 121 -0.12 2.81 -8.66
C ASP A 121 -1.29 3.44 -7.89
N PRO A 122 -1.54 4.76 -8.03
CA PRO A 122 -2.67 5.42 -7.37
C PRO A 122 -4.03 5.08 -7.97
N ALA A 123 -4.11 4.50 -9.18
CA ALA A 123 -5.37 4.10 -9.80
C ALA A 123 -5.93 2.82 -9.18
N THR A 124 -5.06 1.88 -8.79
CA THR A 124 -5.42 0.61 -8.17
C THR A 124 -5.10 0.54 -6.67
N ARG A 125 -4.52 1.60 -6.09
CA ARG A 125 -3.96 1.64 -4.72
C ARG A 125 -3.00 0.49 -4.43
N THR A 126 -2.13 0.19 -5.39
CA THR A 126 -1.19 -0.93 -5.32
C THR A 126 0.22 -0.45 -5.05
N LEU A 127 0.77 -0.77 -3.88
CA LEU A 127 2.19 -0.65 -3.58
C LEU A 127 2.89 -1.95 -4.00
N THR A 128 3.83 -1.90 -4.93
CA THR A 128 4.60 -3.09 -5.37
C THR A 128 6.04 -3.00 -4.90
N LEU A 129 6.52 -4.09 -4.30
CA LEU A 129 7.89 -4.28 -3.83
C LEU A 129 8.52 -5.43 -4.61
N SER A 130 9.76 -5.22 -5.06
CA SER A 130 10.57 -6.25 -5.72
C SER A 130 11.98 -6.27 -5.17
N ASN A 131 12.38 -7.43 -4.61
CA ASN A 131 13.65 -7.65 -3.94
C ASN A 131 14.00 -6.56 -2.91
N ALA A 132 12.98 -6.04 -2.21
CA ALA A 132 13.07 -4.82 -1.43
C ALA A 132 13.38 -5.09 0.04
N VAL A 133 14.32 -4.32 0.60
CA VAL A 133 14.66 -4.35 2.03
C VAL A 133 14.22 -3.02 2.64
N ILE A 134 13.36 -3.06 3.65
CA ILE A 134 12.90 -1.91 4.42
C ILE A 134 13.33 -2.08 5.87
N GLU A 135 14.09 -1.13 6.41
CA GLU A 135 14.48 -1.11 7.82
C GLU A 135 14.18 0.25 8.43
N THR A 136 13.42 0.27 9.53
CA THR A 136 13.13 1.49 10.29
C THR A 136 13.45 1.33 11.77
N THR A 137 14.23 2.28 12.29
CA THR A 137 14.61 2.41 13.70
C THR A 137 13.85 3.54 14.42
N GLN A 138 12.80 4.07 13.77
CA GLN A 138 12.01 5.18 14.32
C GLN A 138 11.13 4.70 15.49
N LYS A 139 10.93 5.55 16.49
CA LYS A 139 9.93 5.32 17.55
C LYS A 139 8.52 5.30 16.93
N ASN A 140 7.71 4.31 17.30
CA ASN A 140 6.45 3.93 16.65
C ASN A 140 6.60 3.68 15.13
N GLY A 141 7.83 3.40 14.67
CA GLY A 141 8.17 3.26 13.25
C GLY A 141 7.61 1.97 12.66
N ARG A 142 6.71 2.12 11.70
CA ARG A 142 6.11 1.02 10.92
C ARG A 142 6.79 0.92 9.54
N GLY A 143 6.92 -0.30 9.02
CA GLY A 143 7.55 -0.55 7.72
C GLY A 143 6.72 -0.02 6.55
N ILE A 144 5.50 -0.56 6.40
CA ILE A 144 4.44 -0.05 5.53
C ILE A 144 3.22 0.26 6.39
N HIS A 145 2.61 1.43 6.19
CA HIS A 145 1.53 1.90 7.06
C HIS A 145 0.47 2.72 6.31
N VAL A 146 -0.78 2.25 6.35
CA VAL A 146 -2.00 3.00 5.97
C VAL A 146 -2.60 3.59 7.25
N PRO A 147 -2.75 4.93 7.36
CA PRO A 147 -3.26 5.59 8.55
C PRO A 147 -4.79 5.51 8.68
N GLU A 148 -5.28 5.94 9.85
CA GLU A 148 -6.69 6.24 10.12
C GLU A 148 -7.30 7.18 9.06
N GLY A 149 -8.63 7.16 8.93
CA GLY A 149 -9.39 7.92 7.95
C GLY A 149 -9.45 7.29 6.55
N THR A 150 -8.88 6.09 6.36
CA THR A 150 -8.89 5.40 5.06
C THR A 150 -9.63 4.07 5.11
N GLU A 151 -10.90 4.08 4.75
CA GLU A 151 -11.75 2.86 4.77
C GLU A 151 -11.56 1.95 3.53
N SER A 152 -10.81 2.40 2.52
CA SER A 152 -10.66 1.68 1.25
C SER A 152 -9.53 0.65 1.28
N LEU A 153 -9.71 -0.46 0.57
CA LEU A 153 -8.69 -1.50 0.37
C LEU A 153 -7.38 -0.95 -0.23
N TYR A 154 -6.26 -1.34 0.38
CA TYR A 154 -4.93 -1.27 -0.24
C TYR A 154 -4.44 -2.65 -0.67
N THR A 155 -3.78 -2.68 -1.82
CA THR A 155 -3.03 -3.86 -2.27
C THR A 155 -1.55 -3.64 -2.04
N ILE A 156 -0.87 -4.57 -1.38
CA ILE A 156 0.59 -4.58 -1.22
C ILE A 156 1.12 -5.84 -1.89
N ARG A 157 1.85 -5.66 -3.00
CA ARG A 157 2.35 -6.73 -3.86
C ARG A 157 3.83 -6.99 -3.60
N PHE A 158 4.21 -8.24 -3.39
CA PHE A 158 5.59 -8.68 -3.19
C PHE A 158 6.05 -9.63 -4.31
N THR A 159 7.25 -9.39 -4.84
CA THR A 159 7.90 -10.21 -5.88
C THR A 159 9.38 -10.39 -5.54
N GLY A 160 9.97 -11.57 -5.83
CA GLY A 160 11.33 -11.89 -5.38
C GLY A 160 11.48 -11.91 -3.86
N ASP A 161 12.69 -11.73 -3.33
CA ASP A 161 12.98 -11.84 -1.89
C ASP A 161 12.92 -10.47 -1.18
N ASN A 162 11.90 -10.25 -0.36
CA ASN A 162 11.67 -8.98 0.33
C ASN A 162 11.80 -9.14 1.85
N SER A 163 12.26 -8.09 2.54
CA SER A 163 12.28 -8.05 4.00
C SER A 163 11.84 -6.70 4.56
N ILE A 164 11.18 -6.74 5.72
CA ILE A 164 10.76 -5.58 6.49
C ILE A 164 11.17 -5.78 7.95
N SER A 165 12.04 -4.91 8.44
CA SER A 165 12.53 -4.92 9.82
C SER A 165 12.18 -3.62 10.55
N THR A 166 11.67 -3.73 11.78
CA THR A 166 11.28 -2.60 12.63
C THR A 166 11.85 -2.74 14.04
N THR A 167 11.98 -1.62 14.76
CA THR A 167 12.43 -1.62 16.16
C THR A 167 11.36 -1.19 17.17
N ASP A 168 10.14 -0.85 16.73
CA ASP A 168 9.08 -0.38 17.64
C ASP A 168 7.65 -0.64 17.13
N GLY A 169 7.38 -0.41 15.83
CA GLY A 169 6.06 -0.66 15.23
C GLY A 169 5.93 -1.97 14.45
N ALA A 170 4.73 -2.24 13.92
CA ALA A 170 4.48 -3.38 13.03
C ALA A 170 5.20 -3.26 11.67
N ALA A 171 5.50 -4.40 11.03
CA ALA A 171 6.11 -4.40 9.70
C ALA A 171 5.12 -3.89 8.63
N ILE A 172 3.87 -4.36 8.65
CA ILE A 172 2.77 -3.87 7.83
C ILE A 172 1.57 -3.54 8.74
N SER A 173 0.95 -2.37 8.54
CA SER A 173 -0.18 -1.91 9.34
C SER A 173 -1.22 -1.13 8.52
N GLY A 174 -2.49 -1.38 8.77
CA GLY A 174 -3.63 -0.56 8.31
C GLY A 174 -4.54 -0.26 9.49
N ASP A 175 -4.60 1.01 9.90
CA ASP A 175 -5.23 1.39 11.19
C ASP A 175 -6.77 1.44 11.10
N GLU A 176 -7.36 1.66 9.92
CA GLU A 176 -8.83 1.60 9.67
C GLU A 176 -9.22 0.97 8.32
N CYS A 177 -8.28 0.33 7.61
CA CYS A 177 -8.51 -0.24 6.27
C CYS A 177 -8.50 -1.78 6.24
N PRO A 178 -9.18 -2.41 5.27
CA PRO A 178 -8.85 -3.77 4.85
C PRO A 178 -7.54 -3.78 4.04
N LEU A 179 -6.82 -4.90 4.05
CA LEU A 179 -5.54 -5.06 3.34
C LEU A 179 -5.53 -6.34 2.48
N HIS A 180 -4.99 -6.22 1.27
CA HIS A 180 -4.70 -7.36 0.38
C HIS A 180 -3.19 -7.46 0.17
N ILE A 181 -2.58 -8.48 0.76
CA ILE A 181 -1.17 -8.82 0.53
C ILE A 181 -1.12 -9.92 -0.53
N VAL A 182 -0.35 -9.68 -1.60
CA VAL A 182 -0.41 -10.53 -2.80
C VAL A 182 0.95 -10.69 -3.47
N GLY A 183 1.13 -11.77 -4.22
CA GLY A 183 2.27 -11.95 -5.13
C GLY A 183 2.91 -13.31 -4.96
N ASP A 184 3.96 -13.56 -5.75
CA ASP A 184 4.71 -14.82 -5.83
C ASP A 184 6.09 -14.72 -5.17
N GLY A 185 6.40 -13.60 -4.52
CA GLY A 185 7.64 -13.39 -3.79
C GLY A 185 7.64 -13.96 -2.37
N ARG A 186 8.81 -13.88 -1.74
CA ARG A 186 8.99 -14.10 -0.30
C ARG A 186 8.93 -12.76 0.45
N LEU A 187 8.33 -12.77 1.64
CA LEU A 187 8.30 -11.67 2.58
C LEU A 187 8.78 -12.15 3.96
N THR A 188 9.92 -11.63 4.41
CA THR A 188 10.42 -11.85 5.78
C THR A 188 10.16 -10.63 6.65
N MET A 189 9.51 -10.80 7.79
CA MET A 189 9.19 -9.73 8.75
C MET A 189 9.89 -9.96 10.09
N THR A 190 10.62 -8.95 10.54
CA THR A 190 11.32 -8.95 11.84
C THR A 190 10.88 -7.72 12.64
N VAL A 191 10.06 -7.94 13.65
CA VAL A 191 9.49 -6.93 14.54
C VAL A 191 9.90 -7.18 16.00
N PRO A 192 9.78 -6.20 16.91
CA PRO A 192 9.99 -6.44 18.34
C PRO A 192 8.95 -7.41 18.92
N GLU A 193 9.25 -8.00 20.08
CA GLU A 193 8.27 -8.80 20.81
C GLU A 193 6.92 -8.07 20.97
N ARG A 194 5.83 -8.84 20.88
CA ARG A 194 4.43 -8.37 21.01
C ARG A 194 3.93 -7.44 19.90
N ASN A 195 4.76 -7.03 18.95
CA ASN A 195 4.30 -6.38 17.72
C ASN A 195 3.79 -7.39 16.69
N ALA A 196 2.90 -6.93 15.81
CA ALA A 196 2.44 -7.73 14.67
C ALA A 196 3.42 -7.63 13.50
N GLY A 197 3.61 -8.73 12.78
CA GLY A 197 4.17 -8.67 11.42
C GLY A 197 3.19 -7.95 10.51
N ILE A 198 1.92 -8.37 10.53
CA ILE A 198 0.83 -7.73 9.78
C ILE A 198 -0.33 -7.44 10.72
N PHE A 199 -0.76 -6.17 10.76
CA PHE A 199 -2.00 -5.74 11.39
C PHE A 199 -2.91 -5.09 10.35
N ALA A 200 -4.10 -5.65 10.12
CA ALA A 200 -5.19 -4.95 9.46
C ALA A 200 -6.30 -4.68 10.47
N PHE A 201 -6.89 -3.49 10.45
CA PHE A 201 -8.05 -3.22 11.28
C PHE A 201 -9.26 -4.00 10.78
N ASP A 202 -9.55 -4.00 9.48
CA ASP A 202 -10.63 -4.80 8.90
C ASP A 202 -10.08 -6.04 8.18
N ASP A 203 -10.81 -6.58 7.19
CA ASP A 203 -10.47 -7.81 6.47
C ASP A 203 -9.02 -7.83 5.94
N LEU A 204 -8.33 -8.96 6.14
CA LEU A 204 -6.98 -9.23 5.67
C LEU A 204 -6.99 -10.43 4.73
N MET A 205 -6.58 -10.22 3.48
CA MET A 205 -6.38 -11.29 2.51
C MET A 205 -4.89 -11.45 2.19
N LEU A 206 -4.36 -12.66 2.35
CA LEU A 206 -3.03 -13.07 1.92
C LEU A 206 -3.19 -14.06 0.76
N SER A 207 -2.53 -13.84 -0.38
CA SER A 207 -2.78 -14.66 -1.58
C SER A 207 -1.71 -14.59 -2.67
N GLY A 208 -1.92 -15.34 -3.76
CA GLY A 208 -1.15 -15.19 -4.99
C GLY A 208 0.13 -16.02 -5.08
N GLY A 209 0.34 -16.96 -4.15
CA GLY A 209 1.54 -17.77 -4.06
C GLY A 209 2.62 -17.22 -3.13
N ILE A 210 2.30 -16.23 -2.29
CA ILE A 210 3.28 -15.56 -1.42
C ILE A 210 3.81 -16.52 -0.35
N THR A 211 5.11 -16.47 -0.10
CA THR A 211 5.76 -17.17 1.02
C THR A 211 6.08 -16.16 2.13
N ILE A 212 5.56 -16.36 3.34
CA ILE A 212 5.71 -15.43 4.47
C ILE A 212 6.54 -16.06 5.59
N GLU A 213 7.52 -15.32 6.10
CA GLU A 213 8.26 -15.62 7.33
C GLU A 213 8.03 -14.46 8.31
N SER A 214 7.64 -14.72 9.56
CA SER A 214 7.39 -13.65 10.53
C SER A 214 7.66 -14.05 11.97
N ASN A 215 8.38 -13.19 12.72
CA ASN A 215 8.55 -13.33 14.18
C ASN A 215 7.48 -12.57 15.00
N GLY A 216 6.46 -12.01 14.33
CA GLY A 216 5.32 -11.35 14.97
C GLY A 216 4.01 -11.79 14.32
N ARG A 217 2.93 -11.86 15.10
CA ARG A 217 1.62 -12.35 14.63
C ARG A 217 1.07 -11.65 13.39
N ILE A 218 0.17 -12.35 12.71
CA ILE A 218 -0.68 -11.82 11.63
C ILE A 218 -2.10 -11.66 12.18
N ARG A 219 -2.66 -10.45 12.13
CA ARG A 219 -3.96 -10.12 12.73
C ARG A 219 -4.87 -9.30 11.81
N SER A 220 -6.12 -9.73 11.70
CA SER A 220 -7.25 -8.90 11.28
C SER A 220 -8.07 -8.57 12.54
N TYR A 221 -8.14 -7.31 12.93
CA TYR A 221 -8.63 -6.94 14.26
C TYR A 221 -10.15 -7.00 14.41
N ALA A 222 -10.87 -6.37 13.49
CA ALA A 222 -12.33 -6.34 13.39
C ALA A 222 -12.84 -7.08 12.16
N GLY A 223 -11.95 -7.59 11.31
CA GLY A 223 -12.26 -8.29 10.07
C GLY A 223 -12.04 -9.80 10.12
N LYS A 224 -12.05 -10.38 8.92
CA LYS A 224 -11.79 -11.77 8.58
C LYS A 224 -10.38 -11.93 8.03
N LEU A 225 -9.75 -13.07 8.29
CA LEU A 225 -8.47 -13.45 7.69
C LEU A 225 -8.69 -14.50 6.59
N VAL A 226 -8.21 -14.24 5.38
CA VAL A 226 -8.26 -15.19 4.25
C VAL A 226 -6.85 -15.52 3.79
N LEU A 227 -6.54 -16.82 3.71
CA LEU A 227 -5.22 -17.39 3.45
C LEU A 227 -5.31 -18.25 2.17
N ASP A 228 -5.18 -17.63 1.01
CA ASP A 228 -5.58 -18.20 -0.28
C ASP A 228 -4.38 -18.57 -1.18
N GLY A 229 -3.97 -19.84 -1.12
CA GLY A 229 -2.83 -20.37 -1.86
C GLY A 229 -1.52 -19.70 -1.43
N ILE A 230 -1.20 -19.74 -0.14
CA ILE A 230 0.02 -19.17 0.44
C ILE A 230 0.88 -20.23 1.13
N GLU A 231 2.15 -19.90 1.32
CA GLU A 231 3.01 -20.56 2.29
C GLU A 231 3.32 -19.56 3.41
N ALA A 232 3.32 -20.01 4.66
CA ALA A 232 3.63 -19.14 5.79
C ALA A 232 4.29 -19.91 6.93
N HIS A 233 5.24 -19.29 7.60
CA HIS A 233 5.79 -19.74 8.87
C HIS A 233 5.84 -18.52 9.80
N VAL A 234 5.05 -18.57 10.87
CA VAL A 234 4.82 -17.44 11.77
C VAL A 234 4.99 -17.89 13.21
N VAL A 235 5.93 -17.26 13.92
CA VAL A 235 6.22 -17.46 15.34
C VAL A 235 5.98 -16.12 16.04
N ASP A 236 4.96 -15.93 16.87
CA ASP A 236 4.81 -14.69 17.62
C ASP A 236 5.79 -14.68 18.81
N ALA A 237 6.91 -13.97 18.67
CA ALA A 237 7.94 -13.87 19.73
C ALA A 237 7.40 -13.29 21.05
N GLY A 238 6.23 -12.63 21.03
CA GLY A 238 5.51 -12.18 22.22
C GLY A 238 4.72 -13.28 22.96
N ASN A 239 4.78 -14.54 22.52
CA ASN A 239 4.05 -15.69 23.05
C ASN A 239 2.51 -15.52 23.09
N ALA A 240 1.93 -14.93 22.03
CA ALA A 240 0.49 -15.03 21.76
C ALA A 240 0.23 -15.85 20.50
N ALA A 241 -1.04 -16.04 20.14
CA ALA A 241 -1.42 -16.69 18.89
C ALA A 241 -0.72 -16.07 17.65
N ALA A 242 -0.14 -16.92 16.81
CA ALA A 242 0.52 -16.54 15.56
C ALA A 242 -0.45 -15.88 14.56
N PHE A 243 -1.72 -16.29 14.57
CA PHE A 243 -2.77 -15.78 13.68
C PHE A 243 -4.03 -15.43 14.49
N LYS A 244 -4.62 -14.25 14.23
CA LYS A 244 -5.86 -13.80 14.90
C LYS A 244 -6.83 -13.11 13.92
N ALA A 245 -8.13 -13.41 14.03
CA ALA A 245 -9.20 -12.74 13.29
C ALA A 245 -10.51 -12.67 14.08
N SER A 246 -11.21 -11.53 14.10
CA SER A 246 -12.51 -11.44 14.82
C SER A 246 -13.69 -12.07 14.06
N LYS A 247 -13.70 -12.01 12.72
CA LYS A 247 -14.81 -12.52 11.88
C LYS A 247 -14.52 -13.90 11.24
N GLY A 248 -13.45 -14.59 11.64
CA GLY A 248 -13.08 -15.92 11.15
C GLY A 248 -11.77 -15.98 10.39
N ILE A 249 -11.23 -17.19 10.27
CA ILE A 249 -10.08 -17.53 9.42
C ILE A 249 -10.57 -18.48 8.31
N GLU A 250 -10.14 -18.26 7.07
CA GLU A 250 -10.40 -19.17 5.94
C GLU A 250 -9.10 -19.59 5.24
N LEU A 251 -8.90 -20.90 5.10
CA LEU A 251 -7.87 -21.49 4.25
C LEU A 251 -8.46 -21.79 2.87
N LYS A 252 -7.80 -21.32 1.80
CA LYS A 252 -8.22 -21.50 0.40
C LYS A 252 -7.00 -21.77 -0.50
N GLY A 253 -7.24 -22.04 -1.79
CA GLY A 253 -6.17 -22.12 -2.80
C GLY A 253 -5.13 -23.22 -2.56
N GLY A 254 -5.44 -24.24 -1.75
CA GLY A 254 -4.51 -25.30 -1.36
C GLY A 254 -3.68 -25.00 -0.11
N SER A 255 -3.91 -23.88 0.58
CA SER A 255 -3.30 -23.60 1.90
C SER A 255 -3.78 -24.64 2.93
N THR A 256 -2.84 -25.27 3.64
CA THR A 256 -3.09 -26.25 4.70
C THR A 256 -2.12 -26.01 5.86
N VAL A 257 -2.60 -26.08 7.10
CA VAL A 257 -1.70 -26.05 8.27
C VAL A 257 -0.93 -27.38 8.32
N THR A 258 0.39 -27.29 8.51
CA THR A 258 1.29 -28.43 8.62
C THR A 258 2.07 -28.46 9.94
N PHE A 259 2.06 -27.36 10.69
CA PHE A 259 2.49 -27.33 12.09
C PHE A 259 1.67 -26.31 12.90
N PRO A 260 1.20 -26.66 14.11
CA PRO A 260 1.07 -28.03 14.64
C PRO A 260 0.16 -28.87 13.72
N ALA A 261 0.44 -30.17 13.60
CA ALA A 261 -0.20 -31.02 12.58
C ALA A 261 -1.73 -31.15 12.76
N ASP A 262 -2.18 -31.20 14.01
CA ASP A 262 -3.59 -31.34 14.39
C ASP A 262 -4.28 -29.99 14.68
N ALA A 263 -3.64 -28.86 14.31
CA ALA A 263 -4.15 -27.55 14.65
C ALA A 263 -5.44 -27.19 13.88
N VAL A 264 -6.47 -26.79 14.62
CA VAL A 264 -7.79 -26.43 14.07
C VAL A 264 -8.10 -24.95 14.22
N ILE A 265 -8.94 -24.40 13.34
CA ILE A 265 -9.45 -23.04 13.50
C ILE A 265 -10.53 -23.04 14.59
N GLY A 266 -10.31 -22.28 15.66
CA GLY A 266 -11.24 -22.16 16.79
C GLY A 266 -11.17 -20.81 17.49
N LEU A 267 -12.05 -20.58 18.46
CA LEU A 267 -12.16 -19.32 19.19
C LEU A 267 -11.33 -19.32 20.48
N GLU A 268 -10.38 -18.38 20.61
CA GLU A 268 -9.65 -18.08 21.84
C GLU A 268 -9.94 -16.65 22.27
N ARG A 269 -10.49 -16.47 23.48
CA ARG A 269 -10.75 -15.15 24.10
C ARG A 269 -11.55 -14.17 23.22
N GLY A 270 -12.41 -14.69 22.35
CA GLY A 270 -13.27 -13.90 21.44
C GLY A 270 -12.70 -13.67 20.04
N GLU A 271 -11.52 -14.18 19.71
CA GLU A 271 -10.94 -14.14 18.36
C GLU A 271 -10.72 -15.54 17.81
N TYR A 272 -10.86 -15.71 16.50
CA TYR A 272 -10.46 -16.93 15.80
C TYR A 272 -8.94 -17.01 15.69
N THR A 273 -8.39 -18.19 15.95
CA THR A 273 -6.97 -18.55 15.88
C THR A 273 -6.85 -20.01 15.44
N PHE A 274 -5.63 -20.45 15.13
CA PHE A 274 -5.30 -21.87 15.19
C PHE A 274 -5.13 -22.31 16.65
N LEU A 275 -5.67 -23.49 16.99
CA LEU A 275 -5.63 -24.11 18.30
C LEU A 275 -5.01 -25.52 18.21
N ASP A 276 -4.09 -25.82 19.12
CA ASP A 276 -3.66 -27.18 19.44
C ASP A 276 -4.40 -27.61 20.72
N GLY A 277 -5.42 -28.46 20.55
CA GLY A 277 -6.44 -28.72 21.58
C GLY A 277 -7.18 -27.44 21.97
N GLU A 278 -7.00 -26.99 23.22
CA GLU A 278 -7.56 -25.73 23.74
C GLU A 278 -6.54 -24.57 23.74
N THR A 279 -5.28 -24.81 23.33
CA THR A 279 -4.19 -23.82 23.43
C THR A 279 -3.98 -23.13 22.10
N ALA A 280 -3.91 -21.79 22.10
CA ALA A 280 -3.61 -21.04 20.88
C ALA A 280 -2.16 -21.25 20.42
N CYS A 281 -1.98 -21.60 19.14
CA CYS A 281 -0.67 -21.87 18.56
C CYS A 281 0.15 -20.57 18.45
N THR A 282 1.27 -20.49 19.19
CA THR A 282 2.23 -19.37 19.11
C THR A 282 3.15 -19.45 17.90
N GLU A 283 3.27 -20.65 17.33
CA GLU A 283 3.97 -20.95 16.08
C GLU A 283 3.01 -21.71 15.17
N VAL A 284 2.93 -21.31 13.90
CA VAL A 284 2.11 -21.98 12.88
C VAL A 284 2.83 -21.99 11.53
N THR A 285 2.91 -23.18 10.92
CA THR A 285 3.35 -23.37 9.54
C THR A 285 2.17 -23.74 8.66
N ILE A 286 2.03 -23.04 7.54
CA ILE A 286 1.06 -23.26 6.49
C ILE A 286 1.83 -23.61 5.21
N SER A 287 1.53 -24.77 4.65
CA SER A 287 2.03 -25.19 3.34
C SER A 287 0.94 -24.99 2.28
N ARG A 288 1.37 -24.84 1.02
CA ARG A 288 0.47 -24.84 -0.13
C ARG A 288 0.60 -26.16 -0.86
N THR A 289 -0.49 -26.92 -0.96
CA THR A 289 -0.54 -28.06 -1.89
C THR A 289 -0.64 -27.53 -3.31
N SER A 290 0.40 -27.73 -4.14
CA SER A 290 0.36 -27.32 -5.54
C SER A 290 -0.68 -28.16 -6.30
N THR A 291 -1.74 -27.49 -6.79
CA THR A 291 -2.78 -28.09 -7.64
C THR A 291 -2.39 -28.16 -9.12
N GLY A 292 -1.17 -27.75 -9.45
CA GLY A 292 -0.58 -27.79 -10.77
C GLY A 292 0.81 -28.41 -10.73
N ILE A 293 1.18 -29.09 -11.82
CA ILE A 293 2.50 -29.69 -12.04
C ILE A 293 3.59 -28.63 -11.81
N GLU A 294 4.49 -28.88 -10.87
CA GLU A 294 5.70 -28.09 -10.63
C GLU A 294 6.43 -27.81 -11.95
N PRO A 295 6.69 -26.54 -12.32
CA PRO A 295 7.73 -26.24 -13.28
C PRO A 295 9.05 -26.70 -12.65
N ALA A 296 9.62 -27.80 -13.15
CA ALA A 296 10.84 -28.39 -12.59
C ALA A 296 11.89 -27.31 -12.32
N ALA A 297 12.37 -27.26 -11.08
CA ALA A 297 13.17 -26.17 -10.53
C ALA A 297 14.16 -25.60 -11.55
N VAL A 298 13.97 -24.33 -11.92
CA VAL A 298 14.81 -23.66 -12.91
C VAL A 298 16.16 -23.33 -12.26
N TYR A 299 17.03 -24.33 -12.23
CA TYR A 299 18.44 -24.12 -11.99
C TYR A 299 18.96 -23.19 -13.09
N HIS A 300 19.49 -22.05 -12.67
CA HIS A 300 20.23 -21.14 -13.51
C HIS A 300 21.72 -21.50 -13.35
N PRO A 301 22.29 -22.39 -14.20
CA PRO A 301 23.72 -22.61 -14.18
C PRO A 301 24.45 -21.30 -14.49
N ALA A 302 25.50 -21.01 -13.73
CA ALA A 302 26.32 -19.80 -13.91
C ALA A 302 27.06 -19.73 -15.27
N HIS A 303 26.96 -20.78 -16.09
CA HIS A 303 27.32 -20.80 -17.50
C HIS A 303 26.08 -21.16 -18.33
N GLY A 304 25.73 -20.29 -19.28
CA GLY A 304 24.47 -20.33 -20.06
C GLY A 304 24.35 -21.44 -21.10
N GLN A 305 24.76 -22.68 -20.78
CA GLN A 305 24.52 -23.85 -21.59
C GLN A 305 23.12 -24.42 -21.31
N THR A 306 22.36 -24.63 -22.37
CA THR A 306 21.02 -25.23 -22.34
C THR A 306 21.04 -26.63 -22.96
N VAL A 307 20.50 -27.62 -22.25
CA VAL A 307 20.49 -29.02 -22.72
C VAL A 307 19.07 -29.57 -22.68
N TYR A 308 18.71 -30.34 -23.72
CA TYR A 308 17.41 -30.99 -23.86
C TYR A 308 17.56 -32.44 -24.35
N THR A 309 16.57 -33.28 -24.07
CA THR A 309 16.40 -34.57 -24.75
C THR A 309 15.89 -34.37 -26.18
N LEU A 310 15.96 -35.41 -27.01
CA LEU A 310 15.34 -35.42 -28.35
C LEU A 310 13.81 -35.24 -28.34
N GLN A 311 13.17 -35.43 -27.18
CA GLN A 311 11.73 -35.23 -26.97
C GLN A 311 11.40 -33.79 -26.54
N GLY A 312 12.40 -32.88 -26.48
CA GLY A 312 12.22 -31.48 -26.10
C GLY A 312 12.18 -31.21 -24.60
N MET A 313 12.39 -32.22 -23.74
CA MET A 313 12.46 -32.03 -22.29
C MET A 313 13.79 -31.39 -21.91
N ARG A 314 13.75 -30.20 -21.28
CA ARG A 314 14.95 -29.52 -20.76
C ARG A 314 15.56 -30.31 -19.61
N LEU A 315 16.87 -30.51 -19.65
CA LEU A 315 17.63 -31.17 -18.60
C LEU A 315 18.24 -30.13 -17.65
N VAL A 316 18.13 -30.40 -16.35
CA VAL A 316 18.64 -29.54 -15.26
C VAL A 316 20.11 -29.88 -14.90
N VAL A 317 20.70 -30.84 -15.61
CA VAL A 317 22.06 -31.35 -15.42
C VAL A 317 22.94 -30.90 -16.60
N PRO A 318 24.14 -30.32 -16.36
CA PRO A 318 25.03 -29.87 -17.44
C PRO A 318 25.58 -31.05 -18.28
N PHE A 319 25.92 -30.78 -19.54
CA PHE A 319 26.22 -31.82 -20.54
C PHE A 319 27.45 -32.68 -20.20
N ASP A 320 28.39 -32.15 -19.43
CA ASP A 320 29.55 -32.86 -18.90
C ASP A 320 29.16 -34.04 -17.99
N ARG A 321 28.04 -33.93 -17.25
CA ARG A 321 27.55 -34.94 -16.29
C ARG A 321 26.50 -35.90 -16.83
N LEU A 322 26.08 -35.75 -18.09
CA LEU A 322 25.10 -36.65 -18.71
C LEU A 322 25.72 -38.00 -19.10
N THR A 323 24.90 -39.05 -19.09
CA THR A 323 25.24 -40.38 -19.59
C THR A 323 25.40 -40.39 -21.12
N ARG A 324 26.01 -41.44 -21.68
CA ARG A 324 26.14 -41.62 -23.13
C ARG A 324 24.77 -41.59 -23.81
N GLY A 325 24.61 -40.74 -24.83
CA GLY A 325 23.31 -40.50 -25.47
C GLY A 325 23.34 -39.36 -26.47
N LEU A 326 22.23 -39.15 -27.18
CA LEU A 326 22.06 -38.04 -28.13
C LEU A 326 21.17 -36.97 -27.51
N TYR A 327 21.69 -35.74 -27.42
CA TYR A 327 21.07 -34.60 -26.75
C TYR A 327 20.98 -33.40 -27.71
N ILE A 328 20.21 -32.39 -27.34
CA ILE A 328 20.23 -31.07 -27.97
C ILE A 328 20.91 -30.12 -27.00
N VAL A 329 22.09 -29.61 -27.36
CA VAL A 329 22.87 -28.63 -26.58
C VAL A 329 22.88 -27.32 -27.37
N ASP A 330 22.37 -26.24 -26.78
CA ASP A 330 22.29 -24.90 -27.38
C ASP A 330 21.73 -24.91 -28.82
N GLY A 331 20.63 -25.65 -29.00
CA GLY A 331 19.93 -25.82 -30.28
C GLY A 331 20.58 -26.80 -31.27
N ARG A 332 21.73 -27.42 -30.95
CA ARG A 332 22.44 -28.36 -31.84
C ARG A 332 22.34 -29.79 -31.31
N LYS A 333 22.17 -30.77 -32.20
CA LYS A 333 22.24 -32.19 -31.83
C LYS A 333 23.69 -32.59 -31.53
N VAL A 334 23.96 -33.08 -30.33
CA VAL A 334 25.30 -33.48 -29.86
C VAL A 334 25.25 -34.87 -29.24
N MET A 335 26.14 -35.76 -29.67
CA MET A 335 26.32 -37.08 -29.08
C MET A 335 27.29 -36.98 -27.89
N LYS A 336 26.85 -37.41 -26.70
CA LYS A 336 27.74 -37.72 -25.59
C LYS A 336 28.36 -39.11 -25.86
N PRO A 337 29.70 -39.25 -25.90
CA PRO A 337 30.39 -40.50 -26.22
C PRO A 337 30.28 -41.56 -25.11
#